data_AF-A0A6C0II86-F1
#
_entry.id   AF-A0A6C0II86-F1
#
_cell.length_a   1.000
_cell.length_b   1.000
_cell.length_c   1.000
_cell.angle_alpha   90.00
_cell.angle_beta   90.00
_cell.angle_gamma   90.00
#
_symmetry.space_group_name_H-M   'P 1'
#
loop_
_entity.id
_entity.type
_entity.pdbx_description
1 polymer ?
#
loop_
_entity_poly.entity_id
_entity_poly.type
_entity_poly.pdbx_seq_one_letter_code
_entity_poly.pdbx_strand_id
1 'polypeptide(L)'
;MPVKLTFEYVYDFIKSKGDTLISKEYSNNQQLLEIVCSKCTVAYKQTYGRFYMGYHHAHCIAVQTILSKGYKRPRGTNLLPKECIVCKNNFQPTQASVKMCSMACSIAFTRTPEYRKNAIQNGSKGGQISATKQSRRSKNEIYFAELCQEYFTITTNEPYFDGWDADVIIHEQKIAVLWNGAWHYKQISKTQQLTQVQARDRVKTAIINKYGYTPYVIKDMGKYDKRFVEEQFAIFLLMRMEW
;
A
#
# COMPACT_ATOMS: atom_id res chain seq x y z
N MET A 1 -29.38 10.13 -4.15
CA MET A 1 -29.78 10.32 -5.57
C MET A 1 -28.82 11.33 -6.21
N PRO A 2 -28.40 11.16 -7.47
CA PRO A 2 -27.53 12.14 -8.12
C PRO A 2 -28.26 13.49 -8.24
N VAL A 3 -27.61 14.56 -7.79
CA VAL A 3 -28.17 15.91 -7.78
C VAL A 3 -28.28 16.41 -9.22
N LYS A 4 -29.47 16.87 -9.62
CA LYS A 4 -29.66 17.51 -10.94
C LYS A 4 -28.98 18.88 -10.92
N LEU A 5 -28.08 19.11 -11.88
CA LEU A 5 -27.45 20.42 -12.06
C LEU A 5 -28.46 21.40 -12.63
N THR A 6 -28.48 22.63 -12.10
CA THR A 6 -29.32 23.71 -12.61
C THR A 6 -28.65 24.41 -13.79
N PHE A 7 -29.44 25.14 -14.59
CA PHE A 7 -28.94 25.91 -15.72
C PHE A 7 -27.93 26.98 -15.28
N GLU A 8 -28.21 27.66 -14.17
CA GLU A 8 -27.36 28.72 -13.62
C GLU A 8 -25.97 28.19 -13.29
N TYR A 9 -25.91 27.02 -12.64
CA TYR A 9 -24.64 26.36 -12.32
C TYR A 9 -23.81 26.05 -13.57
N VAL A 10 -24.46 25.52 -14.62
CA VAL A 10 -23.81 25.20 -15.89
C VAL A 10 -23.31 26.46 -16.59
N TYR A 11 -24.12 27.51 -16.60
CA TYR A 11 -23.78 28.81 -17.18
C TYR A 11 -22.57 29.43 -16.48
N ASP A 12 -22.58 29.52 -15.16
CA ASP A 12 -21.49 30.08 -14.36
C ASP A 12 -20.21 29.26 -14.49
N PHE A 13 -20.33 27.93 -14.55
CA PHE A 13 -19.17 27.06 -14.74
C PHE A 13 -18.51 27.30 -16.11
N ILE A 14 -19.29 27.37 -17.19
CA ILE A 14 -18.76 27.62 -18.54
C ILE A 14 -18.10 29.01 -18.60
N LYS A 15 -18.73 30.02 -17.99
CA LYS A 15 -18.20 31.38 -17.87
C LYS A 15 -16.90 31.44 -17.06
N SER A 16 -16.80 30.67 -15.97
CA SER A 16 -15.58 30.58 -15.16
C SER A 16 -14.38 29.99 -15.92
N LYS A 17 -14.65 29.15 -16.93
CA LYS A 17 -13.62 28.61 -17.84
C LYS A 17 -13.26 29.57 -18.98
N GLY A 18 -13.94 30.71 -19.03
CA GLY A 18 -13.74 31.77 -20.01
C GLY A 18 -14.61 31.63 -21.25
N ASP A 19 -15.43 30.59 -21.40
CA ASP A 19 -16.28 30.41 -22.59
C ASP A 19 -17.70 30.99 -22.34
N THR A 20 -18.46 31.28 -23.40
CA THR A 20 -19.80 31.87 -23.28
C THR A 20 -20.87 30.89 -23.74
N LEU A 21 -21.84 30.57 -22.89
CA LEU A 21 -22.98 29.72 -23.23
C LEU A 21 -24.08 30.53 -23.95
N ILE A 22 -24.48 30.10 -25.16
CA ILE A 22 -25.58 30.71 -25.95
C ILE A 22 -26.92 30.01 -25.66
N SER A 23 -26.89 28.70 -25.42
CA SER A 23 -28.12 27.93 -25.18
C SER A 23 -28.87 28.48 -23.96
N LYS A 24 -30.19 28.68 -24.13
CA LYS A 24 -31.07 29.26 -23.09
C LYS A 24 -31.66 28.22 -22.13
N GLU A 25 -31.49 26.93 -22.43
CA GLU A 25 -32.09 25.84 -21.66
C GLU A 25 -31.09 24.69 -21.48
N TYR A 26 -31.17 24.02 -20.32
CA TYR A 26 -30.38 22.84 -19.99
C TYR A 26 -31.25 21.80 -19.28
N SER A 27 -31.39 20.63 -19.88
CA SER A 27 -32.19 19.52 -19.38
C SER A 27 -31.33 18.42 -18.75
N ASN A 28 -30.17 18.09 -19.34
CA ASN A 28 -29.29 17.02 -18.86
C ASN A 28 -27.86 17.14 -19.43
N ASN A 29 -26.94 16.32 -18.90
CA ASN A 29 -25.51 16.38 -19.27
C ASN A 29 -25.18 15.90 -20.69
N GLN A 30 -26.16 15.30 -21.39
CA GLN A 30 -26.03 14.78 -22.75
C GLN A 30 -26.60 15.75 -23.78
N GLN A 31 -27.36 16.76 -23.35
CA GLN A 31 -27.85 17.81 -24.23
C GLN A 31 -26.67 18.57 -24.84
N LEU A 32 -26.73 18.76 -26.15
CA LEU A 32 -25.77 19.59 -26.87
C LEU A 32 -26.05 21.06 -26.57
N LEU A 33 -25.06 21.73 -26.01
CA LEU A 33 -25.07 23.15 -25.73
C LEU A 33 -24.26 23.90 -26.79
N GLU A 34 -24.78 25.04 -27.22
CA GLU A 34 -24.09 25.99 -28.09
C GLU A 34 -23.24 26.92 -27.22
N ILE A 35 -21.92 26.81 -27.40
CA ILE A 35 -20.91 27.53 -26.62
C ILE A 35 -20.01 28.29 -27.58
N VAL A 36 -19.68 29.55 -27.26
CA VAL A 36 -18.66 30.34 -27.95
C VAL A 36 -17.36 30.21 -27.17
N CYS A 37 -16.32 29.74 -27.85
CA CYS A 37 -15.00 29.71 -27.24
C CYS A 37 -14.42 31.12 -27.13
N SER A 38 -13.93 31.54 -25.96
CA SER A 38 -13.24 32.84 -25.87
C SER A 38 -11.90 32.87 -26.58
N LYS A 39 -11.23 31.72 -26.70
CA LYS A 39 -9.87 31.66 -27.28
C LYS A 39 -9.85 31.86 -28.79
N CYS A 40 -10.85 31.36 -29.49
CA CYS A 40 -10.91 31.43 -30.95
C CYS A 40 -12.21 32.03 -31.49
N THR A 41 -13.12 32.48 -30.62
CA THR A 41 -14.39 33.14 -30.96
C THR A 41 -15.34 32.31 -31.84
N VAL A 42 -15.10 31.00 -31.98
CA VAL A 42 -15.95 30.11 -32.78
C VAL A 42 -17.06 29.54 -31.91
N ALA A 43 -18.28 29.56 -32.42
CA ALA A 43 -19.42 28.86 -31.82
C ALA A 43 -19.36 27.36 -32.16
N TYR A 44 -19.57 26.50 -31.17
CA TYR A 44 -19.56 25.05 -31.32
C TYR A 44 -20.62 24.38 -30.45
N LYS A 45 -21.00 23.17 -30.84
CA LYS A 45 -21.96 22.34 -30.10
C LYS A 45 -21.23 21.28 -29.30
N GLN A 46 -21.47 21.23 -27.99
CA GLN A 46 -20.86 20.21 -27.13
C GLN A 46 -21.73 19.93 -25.90
N THR A 47 -21.66 18.69 -25.39
CA THR A 47 -22.35 18.33 -24.16
C THR A 47 -21.63 18.87 -22.93
N TYR A 48 -22.40 19.24 -21.89
CA TYR A 48 -21.82 19.73 -20.63
C TYR A 48 -20.82 18.74 -20.02
N GLY A 49 -21.13 17.43 -20.05
CA GLY A 49 -20.23 16.40 -19.50
C GLY A 49 -18.84 16.40 -20.16
N ARG A 50 -18.76 16.58 -21.48
CA ARG A 50 -17.46 16.67 -22.16
C ARG A 50 -16.73 17.97 -21.84
N PHE A 51 -17.47 19.09 -21.74
CA PHE A 51 -16.90 20.39 -21.37
C PHE A 51 -16.32 20.36 -19.95
N TYR A 52 -17.05 19.78 -19.00
CA TYR A 52 -16.64 19.61 -17.61
C TYR A 52 -15.33 18.81 -17.48
N MET A 53 -15.13 17.78 -18.32
CA MET A 53 -13.90 16.99 -18.38
C MET A 53 -12.71 17.73 -19.05
N GLY A 54 -12.89 18.99 -19.46
CA GLY A 54 -11.83 19.81 -20.07
C GLY A 54 -11.63 19.57 -21.58
N TYR A 55 -12.56 18.89 -22.26
CA TYR A 55 -12.53 18.82 -23.71
C TYR A 55 -13.11 20.11 -24.29
N HIS A 56 -12.37 20.76 -25.17
CA HIS A 56 -12.86 21.88 -25.99
C HIS A 56 -13.03 21.42 -27.45
N HIS A 57 -13.62 22.26 -28.28
CA HIS A 57 -13.79 21.96 -29.71
C HIS A 57 -12.44 21.77 -30.44
N ALA A 58 -12.49 21.03 -31.55
CA ALA A 58 -11.31 20.57 -32.30
C ALA A 58 -10.34 21.69 -32.71
N HIS A 59 -10.87 22.89 -33.01
CA HIS A 59 -10.05 24.04 -33.41
C HIS A 59 -9.11 24.51 -32.28
N CYS A 60 -9.54 24.45 -31.02
CA CYS A 60 -8.69 24.78 -29.86
C CYS A 60 -7.78 23.62 -29.44
N ILE A 61 -8.18 22.36 -29.71
CA ILE A 61 -7.32 21.18 -29.52
C ILE A 61 -6.07 21.27 -30.41
N ALA A 62 -6.21 21.73 -31.65
CA ALA A 62 -5.09 21.84 -32.60
C ALA A 62 -3.94 22.72 -32.08
N VAL A 63 -4.24 23.82 -31.37
CA VAL A 63 -3.24 24.77 -30.87
C VAL A 63 -2.47 24.23 -29.66
N GLN A 64 -3.13 23.53 -28.73
CA GLN A 64 -2.45 22.96 -27.55
C GLN A 64 -1.65 21.69 -27.86
N THR A 65 -1.97 20.98 -28.94
CA THR A 65 -1.28 19.71 -29.30
C THR A 65 0.13 19.94 -29.86
N ILE A 66 0.45 21.16 -30.30
CA ILE A 66 1.78 21.49 -30.83
C ILE A 66 2.79 21.66 -29.67
N LEU A 67 2.36 22.22 -28.53
CA LEU A 67 3.23 22.53 -27.39
C LEU A 67 3.34 21.42 -26.34
N SER A 68 2.46 20.41 -26.41
CA SER A 68 2.39 19.30 -25.44
C SER A 68 2.72 17.95 -26.08
N LYS A 69 3.65 17.91 -27.04
CA LYS A 69 4.29 16.65 -27.46
C LYS A 69 5.20 16.13 -26.34
N GLY A 70 4.60 15.66 -25.24
CA GLY A 70 5.11 14.45 -24.62
C GLY A 70 5.19 13.39 -25.72
N TYR A 71 6.35 12.78 -25.88
CA TYR A 71 6.65 11.81 -26.94
C TYR A 71 5.55 10.75 -27.01
N LYS A 72 4.56 10.92 -27.89
CA LYS A 72 3.58 9.89 -28.19
C LYS A 72 4.33 8.83 -28.96
N ARG A 73 4.73 7.74 -28.27
CA ARG A 73 5.30 6.55 -28.93
C ARG A 73 4.40 6.24 -30.13
N PRO A 74 4.95 6.09 -31.35
CA PRO A 74 4.13 5.82 -32.52
C PRO A 74 3.31 4.56 -32.25
N ARG A 75 1.99 4.66 -32.36
CA ARG A 75 1.12 3.48 -32.41
C ARG A 75 1.47 2.74 -33.68
N GLY A 76 2.20 1.63 -33.55
CA GLY A 76 2.57 0.78 -34.69
C GLY A 76 4.04 0.76 -35.08
N THR A 77 5.00 1.13 -34.22
CA THR A 77 6.34 0.57 -34.43
C THR A 77 6.25 -0.91 -34.15
N ASN A 78 6.10 -1.72 -35.20
CA ASN A 78 6.31 -3.15 -35.12
C ASN A 78 7.64 -3.35 -34.39
N LEU A 79 7.57 -3.98 -33.21
CA LEU A 79 8.77 -4.32 -32.46
C LEU A 79 9.72 -5.06 -33.40
N LEU A 80 11.04 -4.93 -33.27
CA LEU A 80 11.92 -5.69 -34.16
C LEU A 80 11.61 -7.19 -34.00
N PRO A 81 11.58 -7.97 -35.10
CA PRO A 81 11.47 -9.42 -35.03
C PRO A 81 12.53 -9.97 -34.08
N LYS A 82 12.15 -10.96 -33.28
CA LYS A 82 13.04 -11.62 -32.32
C LYS A 82 13.07 -13.11 -32.59
N GLU A 83 14.20 -13.72 -32.27
CA GLU A 83 14.35 -15.17 -32.28
C GLU A 83 13.64 -15.77 -31.06
N CYS A 84 12.83 -16.80 -31.27
CA CYS A 84 12.23 -17.58 -30.19
C CYS A 84 13.31 -18.36 -29.43
N ILE A 85 13.36 -18.26 -28.10
CA ILE A 85 14.37 -18.94 -27.29
C ILE A 85 14.29 -20.48 -27.41
N VAL A 86 13.09 -21.01 -27.65
CA VAL A 86 12.84 -22.47 -27.73
C VAL A 86 13.02 -23.02 -29.14
N CYS A 87 12.25 -22.53 -30.12
CA CYS A 87 12.25 -23.12 -31.46
C CYS A 87 13.18 -22.42 -32.45
N LYS A 88 13.85 -21.33 -32.05
CA LYS A 88 14.80 -20.56 -32.88
C LYS A 88 14.21 -19.91 -34.13
N ASN A 89 12.88 -19.98 -34.32
CA ASN A 89 12.21 -19.26 -35.38
C ASN A 89 12.09 -17.77 -35.06
N ASN A 90 12.27 -16.94 -36.08
CA ASN A 90 12.01 -15.50 -36.00
C ASN A 90 10.50 -15.24 -35.95
N PHE A 91 10.08 -14.38 -35.03
CA PHE A 91 8.68 -13.96 -34.90
C PHE A 91 8.57 -12.48 -34.57
N GLN A 92 7.41 -11.93 -34.85
CA GLN A 92 7.08 -10.52 -34.62
C GLN A 92 6.36 -10.39 -33.26
N PRO A 93 7.02 -9.91 -32.18
CA PRO A 93 6.40 -9.87 -30.87
C PRO A 93 5.36 -8.75 -30.77
N THR A 94 4.33 -8.97 -29.93
CA THR A 94 3.33 -7.96 -29.58
C THR A 94 3.78 -7.06 -28.42
N GLN A 95 4.71 -7.54 -27.58
CA GLN A 95 5.30 -6.79 -26.48
C GLN A 95 6.80 -7.06 -26.38
N ALA A 96 7.57 -6.06 -25.94
CA ALA A 96 9.04 -6.15 -25.90
C ALA A 96 9.55 -7.27 -24.97
N SER A 97 8.77 -7.64 -23.96
CA SER A 97 9.07 -8.68 -22.96
C SER A 97 8.83 -10.11 -23.46
N VAL A 98 8.11 -10.31 -24.57
CA VAL A 98 7.77 -11.63 -25.09
C VAL A 98 9.03 -12.30 -25.66
N LYS A 99 9.30 -13.52 -25.20
CA LYS A 99 10.48 -14.32 -25.56
C LYS A 99 10.17 -15.52 -26.46
N MET A 100 8.89 -15.85 -26.61
CA MET A 100 8.42 -17.07 -27.26
C MET A 100 7.48 -16.73 -28.40
N CYS A 101 7.61 -17.42 -29.53
CA CYS A 101 6.76 -17.19 -30.69
C CYS A 101 5.33 -17.71 -30.52
N SER A 102 5.11 -18.68 -29.62
CA SER A 102 3.83 -19.35 -29.44
C SER A 102 3.62 -19.86 -28.02
N MET A 103 2.36 -20.18 -27.70
CA MET A 103 2.00 -20.80 -26.43
C MET A 103 2.72 -22.15 -26.23
N ALA A 104 2.83 -22.95 -27.30
CA ALA A 104 3.55 -24.22 -27.25
C ALA A 104 5.03 -24.03 -26.86
N CYS A 105 5.71 -23.03 -27.43
CA CYS A 105 7.08 -22.69 -27.05
C CYS A 105 7.17 -22.18 -25.60
N SER A 106 6.17 -21.42 -25.13
CA SER A 106 6.11 -21.01 -23.73
C SER A 106 6.00 -22.20 -22.77
N ILE A 107 5.16 -23.18 -23.09
CA ILE A 107 5.00 -24.40 -22.27
C ILE A 107 6.28 -25.25 -22.31
N ALA A 108 6.91 -25.38 -23.47
CA ALA A 108 8.18 -26.09 -23.59
C ALA A 108 9.28 -25.41 -22.75
N PHE A 109 9.35 -24.08 -22.77
CA PHE A 109 10.29 -23.31 -21.96
C PHE A 109 10.11 -23.55 -20.46
N THR A 110 8.88 -23.56 -19.94
CA THR A 110 8.63 -23.78 -18.51
C THR A 110 8.98 -25.20 -18.04
N ARG A 111 9.05 -26.16 -18.96
CA ARG A 111 9.47 -27.54 -18.67
C ARG A 111 10.98 -27.73 -18.63
N THR A 112 11.77 -26.76 -19.10
CA THR A 112 13.24 -26.84 -19.09
C THR A 112 13.80 -26.91 -17.65
N PRO A 113 14.90 -27.67 -17.43
CA PRO A 113 15.58 -27.70 -16.12
C PRO A 113 16.04 -26.32 -15.65
N GLU A 114 16.50 -25.48 -16.58
CA GLU A 114 16.98 -24.12 -16.29
C GLU A 114 15.86 -23.24 -15.73
N TYR A 115 14.67 -23.29 -16.36
CA TYR A 115 13.52 -22.54 -15.86
C TYR A 115 13.12 -23.00 -14.47
N ARG A 116 13.03 -24.31 -14.22
CA ARG A 116 12.67 -24.86 -12.91
C ARG A 116 13.65 -24.43 -11.82
N LYS A 117 14.95 -24.52 -12.08
CA LYS A 117 16.00 -24.07 -11.16
C LYS A 117 15.85 -22.58 -10.83
N ASN A 118 15.65 -21.74 -11.85
CA ASN A 118 15.46 -20.30 -11.66
C ASN A 118 14.16 -19.97 -10.93
N ALA A 119 13.07 -20.71 -11.19
CA ALA A 119 11.79 -20.51 -10.52
C ALA A 119 11.89 -20.78 -9.01
N ILE A 120 12.59 -21.85 -8.61
CA ILE A 120 12.85 -22.16 -7.19
C ILE A 120 13.68 -21.05 -6.53
N GLN A 121 14.76 -20.62 -7.19
CA GLN A 121 15.61 -19.55 -6.67
C GLN A 121 14.86 -18.22 -6.53
N ASN A 122 14.08 -17.86 -7.54
CA ASN A 122 13.29 -16.63 -7.53
C ASN A 122 12.15 -16.70 -6.50
N GLY A 123 11.52 -17.85 -6.34
CA GLY A 123 10.52 -18.09 -5.30
C GLY A 123 11.10 -17.93 -3.89
N SER A 124 12.29 -18.51 -3.65
CA SER A 124 13.00 -18.35 -2.37
C SER A 124 13.39 -16.89 -2.10
N LYS A 125 14.00 -16.20 -3.09
CA LYS A 125 14.34 -14.77 -2.98
C LYS A 125 13.10 -13.90 -2.74
N GLY A 126 12.01 -14.17 -3.45
CA GLY A 126 10.73 -13.49 -3.25
C GLY A 126 10.17 -13.70 -1.85
N GLY A 127 10.25 -14.94 -1.33
CA GLY A 127 9.86 -15.28 0.03
C GLY A 127 10.70 -14.54 1.09
N GLN A 128 12.02 -14.49 0.91
CA GLN A 128 12.92 -13.74 1.79
C GLN A 128 12.58 -12.25 1.81
N ILE A 129 12.45 -11.62 0.63
CA ILE A 129 12.10 -10.20 0.52
C ILE A 129 10.73 -9.92 1.18
N SER A 130 9.75 -10.80 0.97
CA SER A 130 8.43 -10.66 1.59
C SER A 130 8.51 -10.76 3.10
N ALA A 131 9.25 -11.73 3.63
CA ALA A 131 9.42 -11.93 5.07
C ALA A 131 10.18 -10.76 5.72
N THR A 132 11.17 -10.17 5.04
CA THR A 132 11.89 -8.98 5.53
C THR A 132 11.01 -7.73 5.52
N LYS A 133 10.09 -7.60 4.56
CA LYS A 133 9.13 -6.47 4.50
C LYS A 133 8.01 -6.56 5.52
N GLN A 134 7.73 -7.74 6.06
CA GLN A 134 6.73 -7.89 7.12
C GLN A 134 7.29 -7.35 8.43
N SER A 135 6.67 -6.29 8.97
CA SER A 135 6.91 -5.87 10.35
C SER A 135 6.63 -7.05 11.28
N ARG A 136 7.65 -7.49 12.02
CA ARG A 136 7.54 -8.56 13.01
C ARG A 136 6.82 -8.11 14.29
N ARG A 137 6.80 -6.80 14.53
CA ARG A 137 6.20 -6.17 15.71
C ARG A 137 4.72 -5.86 15.48
N SER A 138 3.92 -6.02 16.52
CA SER A 138 2.49 -5.71 16.43
C SER A 138 2.29 -4.18 16.41
N LYS A 139 1.23 -3.71 15.75
CA LYS A 139 0.93 -2.27 15.71
C LYS A 139 0.63 -1.70 17.11
N ASN A 140 0.02 -2.51 17.98
CA ASN A 140 -0.26 -2.12 19.36
C ASN A 140 1.03 -1.96 20.17
N GLU A 141 1.93 -2.94 20.05
CA GLU A 141 3.26 -2.94 20.68
C GLU A 141 4.11 -1.75 20.25
N ILE A 142 4.10 -1.40 18.95
CA ILE A 142 4.79 -0.22 18.43
C ILE A 142 4.22 1.05 19.07
N TYR A 143 2.89 1.20 19.07
CA TYR A 143 2.25 2.39 19.62
C TYR A 143 2.48 2.52 21.14
N PHE A 144 2.46 1.42 21.88
CA PHE A 144 2.81 1.42 23.30
C PHE A 144 4.26 1.87 23.52
N ALA A 145 5.19 1.39 22.69
CA ALA A 145 6.59 1.81 22.76
C ALA A 145 6.79 3.31 22.43
N GLU A 146 6.04 3.84 21.47
CA GLU A 146 6.01 5.28 21.15
C GLU A 146 5.55 6.10 22.37
N LEU A 147 4.47 5.68 23.03
CA LEU A 147 4.00 6.32 24.26
C LEU A 147 5.07 6.25 25.36
N CYS A 148 5.75 5.12 25.55
CA CYS A 148 6.82 5.02 26.53
C CYS A 148 8.02 5.95 26.23
N GLN A 149 8.36 6.19 24.97
CA GLN A 149 9.49 7.08 24.58
C GLN A 149 9.25 8.53 25.00
N GLU A 150 8.00 8.98 25.09
CA GLU A 150 7.67 10.34 25.52
C GLU A 150 7.98 10.59 27.00
N TYR A 151 8.01 9.52 27.82
CA TYR A 151 8.16 9.61 29.27
C TYR A 151 9.46 9.01 29.81
N PHE A 152 10.06 8.06 29.09
CA PHE A 152 11.20 7.29 29.59
C PHE A 152 12.26 7.03 28.53
N THR A 153 13.50 6.82 28.98
CA THR A 153 14.55 6.24 28.14
C THR A 153 14.30 4.74 27.94
N ILE A 154 13.89 4.36 26.73
CA ILE A 154 13.56 2.96 26.41
C ILE A 154 14.47 2.34 25.34
N THR A 155 14.53 1.01 25.39
CA THR A 155 15.08 0.16 24.33
C THR A 155 14.02 -0.84 23.90
N THR A 156 13.88 -1.13 22.61
CA THR A 156 12.82 -2.03 22.11
C THR A 156 13.38 -3.19 21.31
N ASN A 157 12.93 -4.42 21.59
CA ASN A 157 13.27 -5.63 20.83
C ASN A 157 14.78 -5.92 20.72
N GLU A 158 15.59 -5.41 21.66
CA GLU A 158 17.02 -5.75 21.72
C GLU A 158 17.26 -6.95 22.65
N PRO A 159 18.16 -7.88 22.28
CA PRO A 159 18.45 -9.09 23.07
C PRO A 159 19.32 -8.77 24.30
N TYR A 160 18.76 -8.02 25.24
CA TYR A 160 19.45 -7.47 26.41
C TYR A 160 19.67 -8.49 27.54
N PHE A 161 18.82 -9.53 27.65
CA PHE A 161 18.78 -10.44 28.78
C PHE A 161 19.35 -11.83 28.43
N ASP A 162 20.68 -12.02 28.45
CA ASP A 162 21.33 -13.29 28.03
C ASP A 162 20.84 -13.77 26.64
N GLY A 163 20.69 -12.85 25.69
CA GLY A 163 20.17 -13.13 24.35
C GLY A 163 18.64 -13.13 24.23
N TRP A 164 17.90 -12.94 25.33
CA TRP A 164 16.46 -12.70 25.33
C TRP A 164 16.13 -11.22 25.21
N ASP A 165 15.12 -10.91 24.42
CA ASP A 165 14.61 -9.57 24.18
C ASP A 165 13.40 -9.25 25.07
N ALA A 166 12.94 -8.00 25.07
CA ALA A 166 11.60 -7.64 25.52
C ALA A 166 11.02 -6.61 24.54
N ASP A 167 9.69 -6.51 24.49
CA ASP A 167 9.02 -5.60 23.56
C ASP A 167 9.40 -4.14 23.84
N VAL A 168 9.41 -3.77 25.13
CA VAL A 168 9.91 -2.49 25.65
C VAL A 168 10.71 -2.72 26.93
N ILE A 169 11.90 -2.14 27.00
CA ILE A 169 12.78 -2.15 28.18
C ILE A 169 12.92 -0.71 28.67
N ILE A 170 12.54 -0.47 29.92
CA ILE A 170 12.63 0.84 30.57
C ILE A 170 13.78 0.76 31.58
N HIS A 171 14.94 1.31 31.19
CA HIS A 171 16.19 1.11 31.93
C HIS A 171 16.20 1.78 33.30
N GLU A 172 15.65 3.00 33.38
CA GLU A 172 15.59 3.80 34.60
C GLU A 172 14.81 3.09 35.71
N GLN A 173 13.72 2.44 35.33
CA GLN A 173 12.80 1.79 36.26
C GLN A 173 13.06 0.30 36.42
N LYS A 174 14.01 -0.25 35.67
CA LYS A 174 14.28 -1.68 35.57
C LYS A 174 13.01 -2.48 35.26
N ILE A 175 12.24 -2.06 34.26
CA ILE A 175 11.05 -2.79 33.80
C ILE A 175 11.27 -3.36 32.41
N ALA A 176 10.83 -4.59 32.20
CA ALA A 176 10.75 -5.22 30.89
C ALA A 176 9.28 -5.52 30.57
N VAL A 177 8.70 -4.78 29.63
CA VAL A 177 7.33 -4.99 29.16
C VAL A 177 7.31 -6.08 28.11
N LEU A 178 6.39 -7.03 28.28
CA LEU A 178 6.14 -8.15 27.39
C LEU A 178 4.70 -8.04 26.82
N TRP A 179 4.58 -7.82 25.52
CA TRP A 179 3.30 -7.68 24.82
C TRP A 179 2.83 -9.04 24.28
N ASN A 180 2.13 -9.79 25.12
CA ASN A 180 1.74 -11.16 24.80
C ASN A 180 0.42 -11.20 24.00
N GLY A 181 0.55 -11.49 22.70
CA GLY A 181 -0.57 -11.77 21.80
C GLY A 181 -1.29 -13.10 22.08
N ALA A 182 -2.39 -13.34 21.36
CA ALA A 182 -3.19 -14.57 21.48
C ALA A 182 -2.39 -15.90 21.37
N TRP A 183 -1.27 -15.90 20.64
CA TRP A 183 -0.36 -17.04 20.46
C TRP A 183 0.25 -17.54 21.78
N HIS A 184 0.38 -16.70 22.81
CA HIS A 184 0.89 -17.09 24.12
C HIS A 184 -0.14 -17.88 24.95
N TYR A 185 -1.42 -17.76 24.60
CA TYR A 185 -2.53 -18.31 25.39
C TYR A 185 -3.33 -19.38 24.66
N LYS A 186 -3.30 -19.37 23.32
CA LYS A 186 -4.07 -20.28 22.47
C LYS A 186 -3.18 -20.81 21.36
N GLN A 187 -3.37 -22.09 21.03
CA GLN A 187 -2.71 -22.69 19.89
C GLN A 187 -3.36 -22.17 18.60
N ILE A 188 -2.58 -21.43 17.79
CA ILE A 188 -3.07 -20.85 16.53
C ILE A 188 -2.83 -21.82 15.36
N SER A 189 -1.71 -22.54 15.40
CA SER A 189 -1.31 -23.48 14.35
C SER A 189 -1.08 -24.88 14.90
N LYS A 190 -1.30 -25.90 14.05
CA LYS A 190 -0.97 -27.29 14.35
C LYS A 190 0.53 -27.49 14.64
N THR A 191 1.39 -26.67 14.05
CA THR A 191 2.85 -26.72 14.24
C THR A 191 3.32 -26.06 15.54
N GLN A 192 2.50 -25.19 16.13
CA GLN A 192 2.79 -24.55 17.40
C GLN A 192 2.37 -25.47 18.54
N GLN A 193 3.26 -25.71 19.49
CA GLN A 193 2.91 -26.35 20.76
C GLN A 193 2.79 -25.30 21.87
N LEU A 194 1.59 -25.10 22.40
CA LEU A 194 1.32 -24.08 23.43
C LEU A 194 2.16 -24.30 24.70
N THR A 195 2.37 -25.54 25.11
CA THR A 195 3.20 -25.91 26.26
C THR A 195 4.64 -25.45 26.11
N GLN A 196 5.20 -25.53 24.89
CA GLN A 196 6.54 -25.06 24.57
C GLN A 196 6.63 -23.53 24.65
N VAL A 197 5.60 -22.82 24.15
CA VAL A 197 5.53 -21.35 24.23
C VAL A 197 5.50 -20.91 25.70
N GLN A 198 4.64 -21.50 26.51
CA GLN A 198 4.53 -21.20 27.94
C GLN A 198 5.79 -21.57 28.74
N ALA A 199 6.47 -22.66 28.38
CA ALA A 199 7.77 -23.01 28.96
C ALA A 199 8.82 -21.94 28.65
N ARG A 200 8.84 -21.46 27.40
CA ARG A 200 9.74 -20.39 26.97
C ARG A 200 9.47 -19.07 27.71
N ASP A 201 8.21 -18.70 27.87
CA ASP A 201 7.83 -17.47 28.57
C ASP A 201 8.24 -17.51 30.06
N ARG A 202 8.13 -18.68 30.70
CA ARG A 202 8.62 -18.89 32.08
C ARG A 202 10.13 -18.69 32.20
N VAL A 203 10.90 -19.27 31.28
CA VAL A 203 12.37 -19.08 31.24
C VAL A 203 12.71 -17.61 31.02
N LYS A 204 12.06 -16.96 30.06
CA LYS A 204 12.23 -15.53 29.76
C LYS A 204 12.00 -14.66 31.00
N THR A 205 10.89 -14.88 31.69
CA THR A 205 10.52 -14.16 32.92
C THR A 205 11.54 -14.38 34.03
N ALA A 206 12.05 -15.61 34.20
CA ALA A 206 13.07 -15.91 35.21
C ALA A 206 14.41 -15.20 34.92
N ILE A 207 14.81 -15.11 33.66
CA ILE A 207 16.04 -14.41 33.25
C ILE A 207 15.91 -12.90 33.45
N ILE A 208 14.77 -12.31 33.07
CA ILE A 208 14.52 -10.87 33.30
C ILE A 208 14.64 -10.52 34.79
N ASN A 209 14.03 -11.33 35.66
CA ASN A 209 14.15 -11.16 37.11
C ASN A 209 15.60 -11.32 37.60
N LYS A 210 16.34 -12.30 37.07
CA LYS A 210 17.76 -12.50 37.40
C LYS A 210 18.62 -11.28 37.07
N TYR A 211 18.28 -10.55 36.00
CA TYR A 211 18.95 -9.31 35.60
C TYR A 211 18.52 -8.09 36.44
N GLY A 212 17.65 -8.28 37.44
CA GLY A 212 17.14 -7.22 38.31
C GLY A 212 16.05 -6.37 37.66
N TYR A 213 15.40 -6.86 36.59
CA TYR A 213 14.27 -6.21 35.97
C TYR A 213 12.96 -6.88 36.38
N THR A 214 11.89 -6.08 36.52
CA THR A 214 10.55 -6.59 36.76
C THR A 214 9.82 -6.80 35.42
N PRO A 215 9.39 -8.03 35.11
CA PRO A 215 8.61 -8.31 33.91
C PRO A 215 7.17 -7.80 34.07
N TYR A 216 6.70 -6.97 33.14
CA TYR A 216 5.33 -6.48 33.07
C TYR A 216 4.63 -7.04 31.83
N VAL A 217 3.66 -7.92 32.02
CA VAL A 217 3.01 -8.63 30.91
C VAL A 217 1.69 -7.97 30.55
N ILE A 218 1.58 -7.47 29.32
CA ILE A 218 0.33 -6.98 28.74
C ILE A 218 -0.29 -8.10 27.92
N LYS A 219 -1.53 -8.45 28.23
CA LYS A 219 -2.28 -9.50 27.53
C LYS A 219 -3.13 -8.88 26.42
N ASP A 220 -2.77 -9.15 25.17
CA ASP A 220 -3.50 -8.69 24.00
C ASP A 220 -4.12 -9.88 23.23
N MET A 221 -5.45 -9.93 23.22
CA MET A 221 -6.21 -10.97 22.51
C MET A 221 -6.90 -10.44 21.26
N GLY A 222 -6.73 -9.15 20.96
CA GLY A 222 -7.54 -8.40 20.00
C GLY A 222 -6.85 -8.15 18.67
N LYS A 223 -7.50 -7.32 17.85
CA LYS A 223 -6.88 -6.65 16.71
C LYS A 223 -6.29 -5.32 17.19
N TYR A 224 -5.63 -4.59 16.28
CA TYR A 224 -5.16 -3.25 16.58
C TYR A 224 -6.29 -2.36 17.11
N ASP A 225 -6.10 -1.81 18.30
CA ASP A 225 -7.03 -0.90 18.95
C ASP A 225 -6.24 0.16 19.72
N LYS A 226 -6.33 1.40 19.23
CA LYS A 226 -5.59 2.54 19.77
C LYS A 226 -6.01 2.84 21.23
N ARG A 227 -7.31 2.76 21.52
CA ARG A 227 -7.85 3.09 22.85
C ARG A 227 -7.40 2.08 23.88
N PHE A 228 -7.40 0.80 23.52
CA PHE A 228 -6.90 -0.26 24.38
C PHE A 228 -5.44 -0.02 24.77
N VAL A 229 -4.59 0.37 23.81
CA VAL A 229 -3.18 0.66 24.10
C VAL A 229 -3.03 1.86 25.05
N GLU A 230 -3.79 2.93 24.83
CA GLU A 230 -3.80 4.10 25.71
C GLU A 230 -4.27 3.75 27.13
N GLU A 231 -5.30 2.93 27.27
CA GLU A 231 -5.78 2.43 28.56
C GLU A 231 -4.74 1.57 29.27
N GLN A 232 -4.09 0.63 28.56
CA GLN A 232 -3.00 -0.17 29.13
C GLN A 232 -1.81 0.70 29.54
N PHE A 233 -1.49 1.73 28.77
CA PHE A 233 -0.44 2.70 29.11
C PHE A 233 -0.80 3.53 30.34
N ALA A 234 -2.05 3.99 30.45
CA ALA A 234 -2.54 4.70 31.62
C ALA A 234 -2.49 3.80 32.88
N ILE A 235 -2.93 2.55 32.78
CA ILE A 235 -2.83 1.56 33.88
C ILE A 235 -1.36 1.35 34.26
N PHE A 236 -0.49 1.20 33.27
CA PHE A 236 0.94 1.06 33.48
C PHE A 236 1.50 2.25 34.26
N LEU A 237 1.19 3.49 33.87
CA LEU A 237 1.63 4.70 34.60
C LEU A 237 1.05 4.77 36.01
N LEU A 238 -0.23 4.43 36.20
CA LEU A 238 -0.91 4.51 37.48
C LEU A 238 -0.28 3.54 38.50
N MET A 239 0.00 2.31 38.06
CA MET A 239 0.74 1.32 38.86
C MET A 239 2.17 1.78 39.24
N ARG A 240 2.72 2.78 38.55
CA ARG A 240 4.04 3.36 38.83
C ARG A 240 4.01 4.56 39.77
N MET A 241 2.87 5.20 39.97
CA MET A 241 2.73 6.37 40.86
C MET A 241 2.45 5.99 42.32
N GLU A 242 2.14 4.72 42.61
CA GLU A 242 1.80 4.25 43.96
C GLU A 242 3.00 3.70 44.78
N TRP A 243 4.25 3.95 44.35
CA TRP A 243 5.47 3.48 45.02
C TRP A 243 6.54 4.56 45.16
#